data_AF-A0A257PC40-F1
#
_entry.id   AF-A0A257PC40-F1
#
_cell.length_a   1.000
_cell.length_b   1.000
_cell.length_c   1.000
_cell.angle_alpha   90.00
_cell.angle_beta   90.00
_cell.angle_gamma   90.00
#
_symmetry.space_group_name_H-M   'P 1'
#
loop_
_entity.id
_entity.type
_entity.pdbx_description
1 polymer ?
#
loop_
_entity_poly.entity_id
_entity_poly.type
_entity_poly.pdbx_seq_one_letter_code
_entity_poly.pdbx_strand_id
1 'polypeptide(L)'
;STLVATLLTMGVCTTLIGLLPGYDRIGELAPWLLVTLRIGQGLGLGGEWGGAALLATENAPRHRRGLFGMFPQLGPSIGFLVANGLFLLLGLVLSHAQFMAWGWRIPFLVSAVLVLIGLYARIRLTETPLFKAAENKPARVPLTELLGGHLKPLLLGSLSIVVCYALFYISAVFVLSYGIGTLHLPKPTLQGWLMLAIVCMAVATVLSAWASDLLGRRAVLVAYTGSGAAYNLGGILGASLAPYVAQVLVVHGGLSWVGGYISAAALISLLAVLGLGETRHRDLARTDAVPLF
;
A
#
# COMPACT_ATOMS: atom_id res chain seq x y z
N SER A 1 1.00 0.70 -27.92
CA SER A 1 1.64 0.85 -26.60
C SER A 1 1.06 -0.17 -25.64
N THR A 2 1.92 -0.98 -25.00
CA THR A 2 1.54 -1.99 -24.01
C THR A 2 0.74 -1.39 -22.85
N LEU A 3 1.04 -0.13 -22.48
CA LEU A 3 0.35 0.61 -21.42
C LEU A 3 -1.13 0.89 -21.75
N VAL A 4 -1.47 1.14 -23.00
CA VAL A 4 -2.88 1.31 -23.37
C VAL A 4 -3.65 0.00 -23.21
N ALA A 5 -3.04 -1.13 -23.59
CA ALA A 5 -3.65 -2.45 -23.47
C ALA A 5 -3.86 -2.85 -22.00
N THR A 6 -2.91 -2.56 -21.12
CA THR A 6 -3.00 -2.87 -19.69
C THR A 6 -4.03 -1.99 -18.97
N LEU A 7 -4.10 -0.69 -19.31
CA LEU A 7 -5.15 0.21 -18.82
C LEU A 7 -6.55 -0.29 -19.22
N LEU A 8 -6.74 -0.61 -20.51
CA LEU A 8 -8.02 -1.07 -21.02
C LEU A 8 -8.42 -2.42 -20.40
N THR A 9 -7.49 -3.35 -20.26
CA THR A 9 -7.74 -4.63 -19.59
C THR A 9 -8.25 -4.41 -18.17
N MET A 10 -7.55 -3.62 -17.37
CA MET A 10 -7.97 -3.31 -16.00
C MET A 10 -9.34 -2.61 -15.96
N GLY A 11 -9.52 -1.59 -16.81
CA GLY A 11 -10.71 -0.76 -16.84
C GLY A 11 -11.97 -1.51 -17.27
N VAL A 12 -11.88 -2.24 -18.37
CA VAL A 12 -12.99 -3.05 -18.90
C VAL A 12 -13.38 -4.12 -17.89
N CYS A 13 -12.42 -4.84 -17.30
CA CYS A 13 -12.75 -5.82 -16.26
C CYS A 13 -13.45 -5.18 -15.07
N THR A 14 -13.03 -3.99 -14.62
CA THR A 14 -13.68 -3.27 -13.51
C THR A 14 -15.12 -2.89 -13.83
N THR A 15 -15.37 -2.37 -15.03
CA THR A 15 -16.72 -2.00 -15.47
C THR A 15 -17.62 -3.22 -15.63
N LEU A 16 -17.10 -4.34 -16.17
CA LEU A 16 -17.85 -5.58 -16.32
C LEU A 16 -18.27 -6.19 -14.98
N ILE A 17 -17.49 -6.01 -13.90
CA ILE A 17 -17.91 -6.42 -12.54
C ILE A 17 -19.19 -5.70 -12.12
N GLY A 18 -19.35 -4.42 -12.46
CA GLY A 18 -20.57 -3.67 -12.19
C GLY A 18 -21.81 -4.21 -12.92
N LEU A 19 -21.61 -4.87 -14.06
CA LEU A 19 -22.67 -5.47 -14.88
C LEU A 19 -22.89 -6.96 -14.58
N LEU A 20 -22.06 -7.57 -13.74
CA LEU A 20 -22.07 -9.02 -13.51
C LEU A 20 -23.38 -9.48 -12.86
N PRO A 21 -24.14 -10.44 -13.42
CA PRO A 21 -25.33 -10.97 -12.79
C PRO A 21 -25.03 -11.62 -11.43
N GLY A 22 -25.96 -11.51 -10.49
CA GLY A 22 -25.82 -12.13 -9.16
C GLY A 22 -25.98 -13.66 -9.20
N TYR A 23 -25.60 -14.29 -8.09
CA TYR A 23 -25.71 -15.75 -7.91
C TYR A 23 -27.14 -16.25 -8.16
N ASP A 24 -28.16 -15.48 -7.76
CA ASP A 24 -29.57 -15.84 -7.96
C ASP A 24 -29.97 -16.05 -9.44
N ARG A 25 -29.22 -15.47 -10.39
CA ARG A 25 -29.53 -15.58 -11.83
C ARG A 25 -28.70 -16.60 -12.58
N ILE A 26 -27.42 -16.74 -12.22
CA ILE A 26 -26.46 -17.55 -13.00
C ILE A 26 -25.72 -18.60 -12.15
N GLY A 27 -26.10 -18.75 -10.88
CA GLY A 27 -25.54 -19.73 -9.95
C GLY A 27 -24.02 -19.64 -9.81
N GLU A 28 -23.37 -20.80 -9.80
CA GLU A 28 -21.91 -20.97 -9.70
C GLU A 28 -21.11 -20.22 -10.76
N LEU A 29 -21.72 -19.86 -11.90
CA LEU A 29 -21.02 -19.09 -12.93
C LEU A 29 -20.65 -17.67 -12.45
N ALA A 30 -21.42 -17.08 -11.53
CA ALA A 30 -21.15 -15.74 -11.00
C ALA A 30 -19.77 -15.62 -10.33
N PRO A 31 -19.40 -16.44 -9.32
CA PRO A 31 -18.09 -16.37 -8.70
C PRO A 31 -16.95 -16.70 -9.68
N TRP A 32 -17.13 -17.65 -10.61
CA TRP A 32 -16.11 -17.95 -11.63
C TRP A 32 -15.83 -16.76 -12.55
N LEU A 33 -16.88 -16.11 -13.07
CA LEU A 33 -16.73 -14.90 -13.88
C LEU A 33 -16.09 -13.77 -13.09
N LEU A 34 -16.48 -13.58 -11.82
CA LEU A 34 -15.86 -12.59 -10.95
C LEU A 34 -14.36 -12.86 -10.78
N VAL A 35 -13.96 -14.11 -10.57
CA VAL A 35 -12.55 -14.51 -10.46
C VAL A 35 -11.80 -14.24 -11.77
N THR A 36 -12.37 -14.59 -12.92
CA THR A 36 -11.74 -14.31 -14.23
C THR A 36 -11.55 -12.81 -14.45
N LEU A 37 -12.55 -11.99 -14.13
CA LEU A 37 -12.46 -10.54 -14.21
C LEU A 37 -11.39 -9.98 -13.24
N ARG A 38 -11.28 -10.54 -12.03
CA ARG A 38 -10.25 -10.17 -11.04
C ARG A 38 -8.85 -10.52 -11.49
N ILE A 39 -8.66 -11.66 -12.16
CA ILE A 39 -7.38 -12.02 -12.78
C ILE A 39 -7.01 -10.98 -13.85
N GLY A 40 -7.96 -10.61 -14.72
CA GLY A 40 -7.76 -9.56 -15.72
C GLY A 40 -7.37 -8.21 -15.11
N GLN A 41 -8.06 -7.79 -14.03
CA GLN A 41 -7.69 -6.58 -13.27
C GLN A 41 -6.26 -6.64 -12.74
N GLY A 42 -5.83 -7.79 -12.18
CA GLY A 42 -4.47 -7.97 -11.66
C GLY A 42 -3.40 -7.86 -12.74
N LEU A 43 -3.63 -8.50 -13.90
CA LEU A 43 -2.72 -8.41 -15.06
C LEU A 43 -2.59 -6.96 -15.56
N GLY A 44 -3.73 -6.27 -15.70
CA GLY A 44 -3.76 -4.87 -16.11
C GLY A 44 -3.04 -3.96 -15.12
N LEU A 45 -3.30 -4.13 -13.81
CA LEU A 45 -2.66 -3.34 -12.76
C LEU A 45 -1.14 -3.51 -12.74
N GLY A 46 -0.64 -4.74 -12.85
CA GLY A 46 0.80 -5.02 -12.82
C GLY A 46 1.57 -4.33 -13.95
N GLY A 47 1.01 -4.37 -15.17
CA GLY A 47 1.58 -3.68 -16.33
C GLY A 47 1.48 -2.16 -16.24
N GLU A 48 0.32 -1.64 -15.82
CA GLU A 48 0.09 -0.20 -15.69
C GLU A 48 0.97 0.45 -14.63
N TRP A 49 1.05 -0.16 -13.45
CA TRP A 49 1.81 0.36 -12.33
C TRP A 49 3.31 0.38 -12.63
N GLY A 50 3.85 -0.73 -13.14
CA GLY A 50 5.27 -0.84 -13.48
C GLY A 50 5.70 0.17 -14.54
N GLY A 51 4.92 0.31 -15.62
CA GLY A 51 5.23 1.27 -16.68
C GLY A 51 5.05 2.73 -16.26
N ALA A 52 4.04 3.05 -15.44
CA ALA A 52 3.87 4.41 -14.92
C ALA A 52 5.00 4.81 -13.95
N ALA A 53 5.43 3.90 -13.07
CA ALA A 53 6.54 4.13 -12.16
C ALA A 53 7.86 4.36 -12.93
N LEU A 54 8.10 3.56 -13.98
CA LEU A 54 9.28 3.73 -14.83
C LEU A 54 9.23 5.08 -15.56
N LEU A 55 8.12 5.38 -16.23
CA LEU A 55 7.96 6.63 -16.98
C LEU A 55 8.09 7.88 -16.09
N ALA A 56 7.53 7.84 -14.87
CA ALA A 56 7.64 8.95 -13.93
C ALA A 56 9.09 9.15 -13.47
N THR A 57 9.83 8.08 -13.22
CA THR A 57 11.20 8.17 -12.68
C THR A 57 12.28 8.39 -13.75
N GLU A 58 12.06 7.93 -14.98
CA GLU A 58 12.95 8.16 -16.13
C GLU A 58 12.92 9.62 -16.59
N ASN A 59 11.74 10.24 -16.59
CA ASN A 59 11.57 11.65 -16.97
C ASN A 59 11.93 12.61 -15.82
N ALA A 60 12.20 12.11 -14.61
CA ALA A 60 12.45 12.94 -13.46
C ALA A 60 13.88 13.51 -13.41
N PRO A 61 14.06 14.79 -13.02
CA PRO A 61 15.37 15.35 -12.71
C PRO A 61 16.10 14.50 -11.66
N ARG A 62 17.42 14.34 -11.79
CA ARG A 62 18.23 13.45 -10.92
C ARG A 62 18.01 13.65 -9.41
N HIS A 63 17.72 14.87 -8.97
CA HIS A 63 17.52 15.26 -7.57
C HIS A 63 16.05 15.25 -7.09
N ARG A 64 15.08 14.88 -7.95
CA ARG A 64 13.63 14.84 -7.63
C ARG A 64 12.96 13.53 -8.02
N ARG A 65 13.75 12.45 -8.14
CA ARG A 65 13.24 11.17 -8.62
C ARG A 65 12.27 10.54 -7.63
N GLY A 66 12.45 10.76 -6.32
CA GLY A 66 11.52 10.34 -5.28
C GLY A 66 10.18 11.06 -5.42
N LEU A 67 10.21 12.39 -5.54
CA LEU A 67 9.02 13.22 -5.73
C LEU A 67 8.21 12.82 -6.97
N PHE A 68 8.86 12.58 -8.10
CA PHE A 68 8.15 12.14 -9.32
C PHE A 68 7.64 10.70 -9.20
N GLY A 69 8.41 9.83 -8.54
CA GLY A 69 8.02 8.45 -8.25
C GLY A 69 6.82 8.32 -7.30
N MET A 70 6.47 9.38 -6.56
CA MET A 70 5.33 9.37 -5.64
C MET A 70 3.98 9.42 -6.36
N PHE A 71 3.90 10.02 -7.55
CA PHE A 71 2.62 10.22 -8.24
C PHE A 71 1.91 8.91 -8.59
N PRO A 72 2.59 7.89 -9.15
CA PRO A 72 2.01 6.55 -9.31
C PRO A 72 1.56 5.92 -7.98
N GLN A 73 2.25 6.23 -6.87
CA GLN A 73 1.92 5.70 -5.54
C GLN A 73 0.74 6.43 -4.88
N LEU A 74 0.49 7.69 -5.22
CA LEU A 74 -0.65 8.46 -4.72
C LEU A 74 -1.97 8.07 -5.40
N GLY A 75 -1.91 7.53 -6.62
CA GLY A 75 -3.08 7.05 -7.37
C GLY A 75 -4.00 6.13 -6.55
N PRO A 76 -3.48 5.03 -5.98
CA PRO A 76 -4.24 4.16 -5.09
C PRO A 76 -4.90 4.88 -3.90
N SER A 77 -4.19 5.80 -3.23
CA SER A 77 -4.74 6.53 -2.08
C SER A 77 -5.96 7.37 -2.48
N ILE A 78 -5.83 8.13 -3.57
CA ILE A 78 -6.92 8.97 -4.08
C ILE A 78 -8.09 8.08 -4.55
N GLY A 79 -7.78 7.03 -5.32
CA GLY A 79 -8.78 6.09 -5.82
C GLY A 79 -9.56 5.40 -4.69
N PHE A 80 -8.88 4.92 -3.65
CA PHE A 80 -9.54 4.31 -2.50
C PHE A 80 -10.34 5.30 -1.69
N LEU A 81 -9.89 6.54 -1.53
CA LEU A 81 -10.65 7.55 -0.81
C LEU A 81 -11.95 7.88 -1.53
N VAL A 82 -11.90 8.08 -2.85
CA VAL A 82 -13.09 8.33 -3.68
C VAL A 82 -14.03 7.11 -3.69
N ALA A 83 -13.49 5.90 -3.85
CA ALA A 83 -14.28 4.68 -3.84
C ALA A 83 -14.97 4.45 -2.49
N ASN A 84 -14.24 4.54 -1.38
CA ASN A 84 -14.80 4.37 -0.04
C ASN A 84 -15.80 5.48 0.28
N GLY A 85 -15.52 6.73 -0.10
CA GLY A 85 -16.45 7.85 0.04
C GLY A 85 -17.75 7.63 -0.71
N LEU A 86 -17.68 7.13 -1.96
CA LEU A 86 -18.87 6.79 -2.74
C LEU A 86 -19.66 5.63 -2.12
N PHE A 87 -18.97 4.58 -1.64
CA PHE A 87 -19.61 3.48 -0.93
C PHE A 87 -20.29 3.93 0.37
N LEU A 88 -19.66 4.83 1.12
CA LEU A 88 -20.23 5.42 2.33
C LEU A 88 -21.47 6.26 2.00
N LEU A 89 -21.38 7.15 1.01
CA LEU A 89 -22.50 7.98 0.56
C LEU A 89 -23.70 7.12 0.15
N LEU A 90 -23.48 6.10 -0.68
CA LEU A 90 -24.55 5.18 -1.10
C LEU A 90 -25.11 4.39 0.08
N GLY A 91 -24.28 4.02 1.05
CA GLY A 91 -24.73 3.35 2.27
C GLY A 91 -25.54 4.23 3.22
N LEU A 92 -25.39 5.56 3.13
CA LEU A 92 -26.18 6.53 3.90
C LEU A 92 -27.48 6.92 3.20
N VAL A 93 -27.49 6.95 1.86
CA VAL A 93 -28.63 7.41 1.05
C VAL A 93 -29.60 6.28 0.69
N LEU A 94 -29.10 5.07 0.44
CA LEU A 94 -29.92 3.92 0.03
C LEU A 94 -30.29 3.05 1.23
N SER A 95 -31.47 2.43 1.16
CA SER A 95 -31.81 1.37 2.11
C SER A 95 -30.91 0.15 1.91
N HIS A 96 -30.77 -0.69 2.94
CA HIS A 96 -29.96 -1.90 2.87
C HIS A 96 -30.36 -2.80 1.68
N ALA A 97 -31.67 -2.97 1.45
CA ALA A 97 -32.19 -3.77 0.35
C ALA A 97 -31.84 -3.17 -1.03
N GLN A 98 -31.96 -1.85 -1.20
CA GLN A 98 -31.59 -1.17 -2.45
C GLN A 98 -30.08 -1.26 -2.71
N PHE A 99 -29.28 -1.07 -1.67
CA PHE A 99 -27.83 -1.17 -1.76
C PHE A 99 -27.40 -2.56 -2.24
N MET A 100 -27.96 -3.63 -1.67
CA MET A 100 -27.67 -5.01 -2.05
C MET A 100 -28.20 -5.39 -3.44
N ALA A 101 -29.36 -4.87 -3.83
CA ALA A 101 -29.95 -5.17 -5.13
C ALA A 101 -29.15 -4.55 -6.30
N TRP A 102 -28.76 -3.28 -6.19
CA TRP A 102 -28.11 -2.56 -7.31
C TRP A 102 -27.13 -1.48 -6.88
N GLY A 103 -27.27 -0.89 -5.69
CA GLY A 103 -26.45 0.25 -5.27
C GLY A 103 -24.95 -0.02 -5.29
N TRP A 104 -24.52 -1.23 -4.91
CA TRP A 104 -23.11 -1.63 -4.93
C TRP A 104 -22.46 -1.62 -6.32
N ARG A 105 -23.25 -1.64 -7.41
CA ARG A 105 -22.76 -1.65 -8.80
C ARG A 105 -22.27 -0.28 -9.26
N ILE A 106 -22.83 0.81 -8.70
CA ILE A 106 -22.58 2.18 -9.16
C ILE A 106 -21.09 2.54 -9.16
N PRO A 107 -20.28 2.27 -8.10
CA PRO A 107 -18.86 2.63 -8.10
C PRO A 107 -18.07 1.99 -9.25
N PHE A 108 -18.40 0.75 -9.63
CA PHE A 108 -17.76 0.03 -10.73
C PHE A 108 -18.13 0.61 -12.11
N LEU A 109 -19.35 1.13 -12.26
CA LEU A 109 -19.78 1.76 -13.51
C LEU A 109 -19.19 3.17 -13.63
N VAL A 110 -19.16 3.93 -12.53
CA VAL A 110 -18.53 5.26 -12.49
C VAL A 110 -17.03 5.19 -12.81
N SER A 111 -16.35 4.09 -12.44
CA SER A 111 -14.93 3.94 -12.80
C SER A 111 -14.69 3.87 -14.31
N ALA A 112 -15.70 3.57 -15.14
CA ALA A 112 -15.57 3.62 -16.60
C ALA A 112 -15.18 5.02 -17.08
N VAL A 113 -15.71 6.07 -16.45
CA VAL A 113 -15.36 7.47 -16.77
C VAL A 113 -13.88 7.72 -16.46
N LEU A 114 -13.38 7.22 -15.32
CA LEU A 114 -11.96 7.35 -14.96
C LEU A 114 -11.05 6.60 -15.96
N VAL A 115 -11.49 5.45 -16.46
CA VAL A 115 -10.77 4.70 -17.50
C VAL A 115 -10.70 5.50 -18.80
N LEU A 116 -11.80 6.14 -19.22
CA LEU A 116 -11.83 6.98 -20.42
C LEU A 116 -10.90 8.20 -20.28
N ILE A 117 -10.89 8.84 -19.12
CA ILE A 117 -9.97 9.95 -18.81
C ILE A 117 -8.51 9.46 -18.87
N GLY A 118 -8.23 8.31 -18.24
CA GLY A 118 -6.90 7.68 -18.27
C GLY A 118 -6.47 7.33 -19.70
N LEU A 119 -7.39 6.82 -20.52
CA LEU A 119 -7.15 6.48 -21.92
C LEU A 119 -6.82 7.72 -22.74
N TYR A 120 -7.59 8.80 -22.56
CA TYR A 120 -7.33 10.08 -23.21
C TYR A 120 -5.93 10.61 -22.86
N ALA A 121 -5.58 10.59 -21.57
CA ALA A 121 -4.26 11.01 -21.11
C ALA A 121 -3.14 10.12 -21.69
N ARG A 122 -3.34 8.81 -21.73
CA ARG A 122 -2.38 7.84 -22.29
C ARG A 122 -2.13 8.04 -23.77
N ILE A 123 -3.17 8.29 -24.57
CA ILE A 123 -3.04 8.50 -26.02
C ILE A 123 -2.26 9.80 -26.32
N ARG A 124 -2.31 10.79 -25.41
CA ARG A 124 -1.57 12.06 -25.53
C ARG A 124 -0.14 11.99 -24.99
N LEU A 125 0.21 10.94 -24.25
CA LEU A 125 1.52 10.81 -23.63
C LEU A 125 2.55 10.32 -24.66
N THR A 126 3.66 11.04 -24.80
CA THR A 126 4.75 10.62 -25.68
C THR A 126 5.66 9.62 -24.94
N GLU A 127 5.90 8.46 -25.55
CA GLU A 127 6.79 7.42 -24.99
C GLU A 127 8.22 7.95 -24.77
N THR A 128 8.92 7.40 -23.76
CA THR A 128 10.27 7.84 -23.40
C THR A 128 11.28 7.53 -24.52
N PRO A 129 12.37 8.32 -24.66
CA PRO A 129 13.40 8.06 -25.67
C PRO A 129 14.02 6.67 -25.55
N LEU A 130 14.15 6.15 -24.32
CA LEU A 130 14.65 4.81 -24.03
C LEU A 130 13.70 3.73 -24.56
N PHE A 131 12.39 3.92 -24.36
CA PHE A 131 11.38 2.99 -24.87
C PHE A 131 11.36 2.97 -26.40
N LYS A 132 11.39 4.15 -27.04
CA LYS A 132 11.48 4.26 -28.51
C LYS A 132 12.74 3.62 -29.09
N ALA A 133 13.87 3.74 -28.41
CA ALA A 133 15.12 3.11 -28.83
C ALA A 133 15.10 1.56 -28.68
N ALA A 134 14.30 1.04 -27.76
CA ALA A 134 14.14 -0.40 -27.52
C ALA A 134 13.05 -1.05 -28.40
N GLU A 135 12.08 -0.27 -28.90
CA GLU A 135 10.94 -0.75 -29.71
C GLU A 135 11.36 -1.48 -30.99
N ASN A 136 12.51 -1.11 -31.57
CA ASN A 136 13.05 -1.72 -32.80
C ASN A 136 13.86 -3.00 -32.55
N LYS A 137 14.01 -3.45 -31.29
CA LYS A 137 14.70 -4.72 -30.96
C LYS A 137 13.65 -5.81 -30.74
N PRO A 138 13.84 -7.03 -31.26
CA PRO A 138 12.90 -8.11 -31.02
C PRO A 138 12.75 -8.36 -29.52
N ALA A 139 11.52 -8.21 -29.02
CA ALA A 139 11.17 -8.39 -27.62
C ALA A 139 11.33 -9.87 -27.23
N ARG A 140 12.55 -10.29 -26.89
CA ARG A 140 12.76 -11.56 -26.19
C ARG A 140 12.19 -11.39 -24.79
N VAL A 141 11.13 -12.13 -24.47
CA VAL A 141 10.57 -12.16 -23.13
C VAL A 141 11.63 -12.77 -22.22
N PRO A 142 12.28 -11.98 -21.34
CA PRO A 142 13.49 -12.42 -20.64
C PRO A 142 13.16 -13.32 -19.44
N LEU A 143 12.04 -14.05 -19.46
CA LEU A 143 11.60 -14.90 -18.35
C LEU A 143 12.65 -15.95 -18.00
N THR A 144 13.26 -16.58 -19.00
CA THR A 144 14.29 -17.60 -18.80
C THR A 144 15.58 -17.01 -18.24
N GLU A 145 15.98 -15.83 -18.69
CA GLU A 145 17.17 -15.12 -18.20
C GLU A 145 16.97 -14.60 -16.77
N LEU A 146 15.76 -14.12 -16.48
CA LEU A 146 15.38 -13.58 -15.18
C LEU A 146 15.25 -14.70 -14.13
N LEU A 147 14.69 -15.86 -14.50
CA LEU A 147 14.63 -17.04 -13.64
C LEU A 147 15.97 -17.78 -13.50
N GLY A 148 16.85 -17.73 -14.51
CA GLY A 148 18.15 -18.40 -14.48
C GLY A 148 19.28 -17.58 -13.83
N GLY A 149 19.34 -16.27 -14.11
CA GLY A 149 20.45 -15.39 -13.69
C GLY A 149 20.11 -14.44 -12.54
N HIS A 150 18.83 -14.17 -12.28
CA HIS A 150 18.41 -13.10 -11.36
C HIS A 150 17.35 -13.53 -10.32
N LEU A 151 17.20 -14.83 -10.09
CA LEU A 151 16.19 -15.36 -9.16
C LEU A 151 16.34 -14.84 -7.73
N LYS A 152 17.57 -14.76 -7.21
CA LYS A 152 17.80 -14.26 -5.83
C LYS A 152 17.43 -12.77 -5.68
N PRO A 153 17.90 -11.83 -6.54
CA PRO A 153 17.40 -10.46 -6.53
C PRO A 153 15.89 -10.34 -6.72
N LEU A 154 15.29 -11.12 -7.62
CA LEU A 154 13.85 -11.15 -7.85
C LEU A 154 13.09 -11.53 -6.57
N LEU A 155 13.49 -12.61 -5.92
CA LEU A 155 12.86 -13.11 -4.70
C LEU A 155 13.02 -12.12 -3.55
N LEU A 156 14.22 -11.58 -3.33
CA LEU A 156 14.46 -10.60 -2.26
C LEU A 156 13.65 -9.31 -2.48
N GLY A 157 13.59 -8.81 -3.72
CA GLY A 157 12.75 -7.67 -4.09
C GLY A 157 11.26 -7.97 -3.86
N SER A 158 10.78 -9.12 -4.30
CA SER A 158 9.38 -9.55 -4.13
C SER A 158 9.02 -9.72 -2.66
N LEU A 159 9.88 -10.36 -1.86
CA LEU A 159 9.64 -10.55 -0.43
C LEU A 159 9.64 -9.24 0.35
N SER A 160 10.43 -8.25 -0.09
CA SER A 160 10.46 -6.93 0.57
C SER A 160 9.12 -6.20 0.52
N ILE A 161 8.30 -6.43 -0.51
CA ILE A 161 6.99 -5.78 -0.66
C ILE A 161 5.83 -6.57 -0.03
N VAL A 162 6.04 -7.85 0.31
CA VAL A 162 5.00 -8.73 0.90
C VAL A 162 4.44 -8.11 2.18
N VAL A 163 5.31 -7.62 3.08
CA VAL A 163 4.88 -7.02 4.35
C VAL A 163 4.01 -5.78 4.09
N CYS A 164 4.37 -4.93 3.13
CA CYS A 164 3.58 -3.76 2.77
C CYS A 164 2.18 -4.14 2.28
N TYR A 165 2.07 -5.14 1.40
CA TYR A 165 0.77 -5.61 0.91
C TYR A 165 -0.04 -6.36 1.97
N ALA A 166 0.61 -7.14 2.84
CA ALA A 166 -0.05 -7.82 3.94
C ALA A 166 -0.70 -6.83 4.89
N LEU A 167 0.05 -5.81 5.35
CA LEU A 167 -0.48 -4.75 6.19
C LEU A 167 -1.61 -4.00 5.50
N PHE A 168 -1.44 -3.67 4.21
CA PHE A 168 -2.47 -3.01 3.42
C PHE A 168 -3.78 -3.84 3.38
N TYR A 169 -3.73 -5.12 3.03
CA TYR A 169 -4.94 -5.96 2.93
C TYR A 169 -5.56 -6.26 4.29
N ILE A 170 -4.76 -6.39 5.35
CA ILE A 170 -5.28 -6.52 6.72
C ILE A 170 -6.11 -5.28 7.06
N SER A 171 -5.56 -4.08 6.88
CA SER A 171 -6.26 -2.84 7.20
C SER A 171 -7.45 -2.56 6.26
N ALA A 172 -7.28 -2.77 4.96
CA ALA A 172 -8.27 -2.36 3.95
C ALA A 172 -9.41 -3.36 3.76
N VAL A 173 -9.21 -4.66 4.02
CA VAL A 173 -10.21 -5.71 3.75
C VAL A 173 -10.56 -6.47 5.01
N PHE A 174 -9.56 -7.02 5.71
CA PHE A 174 -9.81 -7.90 6.86
C PHE A 174 -10.48 -7.16 8.01
N VAL A 175 -9.97 -5.99 8.42
CA VAL A 175 -10.54 -5.19 9.52
C VAL A 175 -12.00 -4.83 9.25
N LEU A 176 -12.35 -4.48 8.00
CA LEU A 176 -13.75 -4.22 7.63
C LEU A 176 -14.59 -5.49 7.72
N SER A 177 -14.12 -6.59 7.13
CA SER A 177 -14.86 -7.87 7.12
C SER A 177 -15.08 -8.41 8.53
N TYR A 178 -14.03 -8.45 9.35
CA TYR A 178 -14.08 -8.94 10.73
C TYR A 178 -14.86 -8.00 11.65
N GLY A 179 -14.62 -6.70 11.53
CA GLY A 179 -15.31 -5.70 12.34
C GLY A 179 -16.82 -5.70 12.11
N ILE A 180 -17.27 -5.84 10.86
CA ILE A 180 -18.70 -5.89 10.52
C ILE A 180 -19.28 -7.28 10.80
N GLY A 181 -18.62 -8.35 10.33
CA GLY A 181 -19.18 -9.71 10.35
C GLY A 181 -19.07 -10.42 11.69
N THR A 182 -18.07 -10.11 12.52
CA THR A 182 -17.81 -10.80 13.80
C THR A 182 -18.08 -9.88 14.98
N LEU A 183 -17.55 -8.66 14.96
CA LEU A 183 -17.71 -7.70 16.06
C LEU A 183 -19.00 -6.87 15.96
N HIS A 184 -19.75 -6.99 14.86
CA HIS A 184 -21.01 -6.28 14.62
C HIS A 184 -20.88 -4.75 14.73
N LEU A 185 -19.69 -4.23 14.42
CA LEU A 185 -19.43 -2.79 14.45
C LEU A 185 -20.14 -2.09 13.30
N PRO A 186 -20.62 -0.84 13.50
CA PRO A 186 -21.27 -0.09 12.44
C PRO A 186 -20.33 0.12 11.24
N LYS A 187 -20.77 -0.33 10.06
CA LYS A 187 -20.04 -0.18 8.80
C LYS A 187 -19.60 1.28 8.52
N PRO A 188 -20.44 2.32 8.69
CA PRO A 188 -20.03 3.70 8.45
C PRO A 188 -18.84 4.14 9.30
N THR A 189 -18.79 3.71 10.56
CA THR A 189 -17.70 4.04 11.49
C THR A 189 -16.38 3.43 11.02
N LEU A 190 -16.37 2.14 10.69
CA LEU A 190 -15.15 1.48 10.20
C LEU A 190 -14.68 2.01 8.85
N GLN A 191 -15.61 2.35 7.94
CA GLN A 191 -15.26 3.00 6.68
C GLN A 191 -14.63 4.38 6.90
N GLY A 192 -15.15 5.17 7.87
CA GLY A 192 -14.55 6.44 8.26
C GLY A 192 -13.10 6.29 8.77
N TRP A 193 -12.84 5.32 9.63
CA TRP A 193 -11.49 5.00 10.10
C TRP A 193 -10.56 4.56 8.97
N LEU A 194 -11.05 3.75 8.04
CA LEU A 194 -10.28 3.34 6.87
C LEU A 194 -9.93 4.55 5.98
N MET A 195 -10.87 5.47 5.75
CA MET A 195 -10.61 6.69 4.99
C MET A 195 -9.53 7.56 5.66
N LEU A 196 -9.57 7.69 6.98
CA LEU A 196 -8.49 8.37 7.73
C LEU A 196 -7.15 7.66 7.53
N ALA A 197 -7.11 6.33 7.62
CA ALA A 197 -5.90 5.56 7.38
C ALA A 197 -5.35 5.75 5.94
N ILE A 198 -6.23 5.85 4.94
CA ILE A 198 -5.85 6.14 3.54
C ILE A 198 -5.25 7.55 3.41
N VAL A 199 -5.78 8.55 4.12
CA VAL A 199 -5.19 9.90 4.16
C VAL A 199 -3.79 9.86 4.78
N CYS A 200 -3.62 9.16 5.91
CA CYS A 200 -2.32 8.96 6.52
C CYS A 200 -1.34 8.26 5.56
N MET A 201 -1.80 7.26 4.80
CA MET A 201 -1.00 6.58 3.77
C MET A 201 -0.56 7.55 2.66
N ALA A 202 -1.45 8.43 2.20
CA ALA A 202 -1.12 9.46 1.20
C ALA A 202 -0.05 10.43 1.72
N VAL A 203 -0.22 10.94 2.95
CA VAL A 203 0.75 11.84 3.58
C VAL A 203 2.10 11.14 3.77
N ALA A 204 2.10 9.90 4.27
CA ALA A 204 3.32 9.11 4.43
C ALA A 204 4.05 8.87 3.10
N THR A 205 3.30 8.67 2.01
CA THR A 205 3.87 8.53 0.66
C THR A 205 4.60 9.79 0.22
N VAL A 206 3.99 10.97 0.44
CA VAL A 206 4.61 12.27 0.10
C VAL A 206 5.85 12.52 0.97
N LEU A 207 5.75 12.31 2.29
CA LEU A 207 6.86 12.50 3.21
C LEU A 207 8.02 11.55 2.90
N SER A 208 7.73 10.30 2.56
CA SER A 208 8.74 9.31 2.16
C SER A 208 9.44 9.70 0.86
N ALA A 209 8.69 10.18 -0.13
CA ALA A 209 9.25 10.65 -1.39
C ALA A 209 10.16 11.87 -1.20
N TRP A 210 9.73 12.84 -0.39
CA TRP A 210 10.51 14.03 -0.07
C TRP A 210 11.77 13.69 0.73
N ALA A 211 11.63 12.88 1.78
CA ALA A 211 12.76 12.39 2.56
C ALA A 211 13.75 11.60 1.70
N SER A 212 13.26 10.81 0.74
CA SER A 212 14.11 10.04 -0.18
C SER A 212 14.96 10.93 -1.09
N ASP A 213 14.45 12.09 -1.48
CA ASP A 213 15.21 13.04 -2.30
C ASP A 213 16.21 13.86 -1.46
N LEU A 214 15.93 14.08 -0.17
CA LEU A 214 16.81 14.82 0.75
C LEU A 214 17.91 13.98 1.39
N LEU A 215 17.54 12.81 1.93
CA LEU A 215 18.41 11.96 2.75
C LEU A 215 19.03 10.81 1.95
N GLY A 216 18.55 10.60 0.72
CA GLY A 216 18.91 9.45 -0.11
C GLY A 216 18.09 8.20 0.22
N ARG A 217 17.77 7.43 -0.83
CA ARG A 217 16.88 6.25 -0.79
C ARG A 217 17.30 5.20 0.24
N ARG A 218 18.60 4.89 0.31
CA ARG A 218 19.14 3.85 1.20
C ARG A 218 18.98 4.24 2.66
N ALA A 219 19.26 5.49 3.01
CA ALA A 219 19.11 5.98 4.38
C ALA A 219 17.63 5.94 4.82
N VAL A 220 16.71 6.37 3.96
CA VAL A 220 15.27 6.33 4.25
C VAL A 220 14.76 4.90 4.40
N LEU A 221 15.17 3.98 3.51
CA LEU A 221 14.81 2.56 3.62
C LEU A 221 15.33 1.95 4.91
N VAL A 222 16.61 2.13 5.24
CA VAL A 222 17.23 1.58 6.46
C VAL A 222 16.60 2.19 7.71
N ALA A 223 16.35 3.50 7.72
CA ALA A 223 15.67 4.16 8.82
C ALA A 223 14.25 3.61 9.03
N TYR A 224 13.46 3.51 7.96
CA TYR A 224 12.11 2.96 8.04
C TYR A 224 12.09 1.50 8.49
N THR A 225 12.94 0.65 7.92
CA THR A 225 13.03 -0.76 8.31
C THR A 225 13.56 -0.92 9.73
N GLY A 226 14.52 -0.07 10.13
CA GLY A 226 15.09 -0.07 11.48
C GLY A 226 14.07 0.37 12.52
N SER A 227 13.34 1.46 12.27
CA SER A 227 12.25 1.92 13.12
C SER A 227 11.11 0.90 13.18
N GLY A 228 10.75 0.28 12.06
CA GLY A 228 9.74 -0.77 12.02
C GLY A 228 10.16 -2.03 12.80
N ALA A 229 11.41 -2.47 12.65
CA ALA A 229 11.95 -3.60 13.42
C ALA A 229 12.00 -3.28 14.91
N ALA A 230 12.46 -2.09 15.29
CA ALA A 230 12.49 -1.63 16.67
C ALA A 230 11.07 -1.52 17.27
N TYR A 231 10.10 -1.01 16.50
CA TYR A 231 8.71 -0.93 16.92
C TYR A 231 8.09 -2.33 17.11
N ASN A 232 8.32 -3.26 16.17
CA ASN A 232 7.78 -4.62 16.29
C ASN A 232 8.45 -5.41 17.42
N LEU A 233 9.77 -5.29 17.59
CA LEU A 233 10.49 -5.90 18.73
C LEU A 233 10.06 -5.29 20.06
N GLY A 234 9.93 -3.97 20.12
CA GLY A 234 9.39 -3.26 21.28
C GLY A 234 7.94 -3.63 21.56
N GLY A 235 7.13 -3.83 20.53
CA GLY A 235 5.75 -4.31 20.63
C GLY A 235 5.67 -5.75 21.12
N ILE A 236 6.50 -6.66 20.60
CA ILE A 236 6.53 -8.05 21.06
C ILE A 236 6.99 -8.11 22.52
N LEU A 237 8.13 -7.50 22.85
CA LEU A 237 8.68 -7.54 24.21
C LEU A 237 7.79 -6.76 25.19
N GLY A 238 7.34 -5.56 24.81
CA GLY A 238 6.49 -4.71 25.61
C GLY A 238 5.09 -5.28 25.80
N ALA A 239 4.38 -5.58 24.71
CA ALA A 239 2.98 -6.02 24.78
C ALA A 239 2.82 -7.45 25.31
N SER A 240 3.83 -8.33 25.22
CA SER A 240 3.75 -9.67 25.81
C SER A 240 4.20 -9.70 27.28
N LEU A 241 5.29 -8.99 27.64
CA LEU A 241 5.83 -9.04 29.01
C LEU A 241 5.15 -8.06 29.95
N ALA A 242 4.73 -6.87 29.47
CA ALA A 242 4.16 -5.85 30.36
C ALA A 242 2.84 -6.30 31.01
N PRO A 243 1.88 -6.96 30.32
CA PRO A 243 0.69 -7.47 30.97
C PRO A 243 0.99 -8.56 32.00
N TYR A 244 1.96 -9.44 31.71
CA TYR A 244 2.39 -10.47 32.64
C TYR A 244 3.02 -9.87 33.91
N VAL A 245 3.96 -8.93 33.75
CA VAL A 245 4.60 -8.24 34.88
C VAL A 245 3.59 -7.41 35.67
N ALA A 246 2.69 -6.69 34.99
CA ALA A 246 1.61 -5.96 35.65
C ALA A 246 0.70 -6.89 36.46
N GLN A 247 0.34 -8.06 35.92
CA GLN A 247 -0.47 -9.05 36.63
C GLN A 247 0.23 -9.57 37.89
N VAL A 248 1.52 -9.89 37.80
CA VAL A 248 2.33 -10.32 38.96
C VAL A 248 2.43 -9.22 40.02
N LEU A 249 2.64 -7.97 39.61
CA LEU A 249 2.73 -6.81 40.52
C LEU A 249 1.40 -6.51 41.23
N VAL A 250 0.26 -6.67 40.53
CA VAL A 250 -1.06 -6.55 41.17
C VAL A 250 -1.23 -7.61 42.26
N VAL A 251 -0.85 -8.86 41.99
CA VAL A 251 -1.02 -9.97 42.94
C VAL A 251 -0.14 -9.80 44.19
N HIS A 252 1.08 -9.28 44.06
CA HIS A 252 2.01 -9.15 45.18
C HIS A 252 1.96 -7.81 45.92
N GLY A 253 1.53 -6.73 45.27
CA GLY A 253 1.63 -5.37 45.82
C GLY A 253 0.43 -4.46 45.54
N GLY A 254 -0.59 -4.93 44.80
CA GLY A 254 -1.75 -4.13 44.44
C GLY A 254 -1.48 -3.10 43.34
N LEU A 255 -2.47 -2.24 43.06
CA LEU A 255 -2.44 -1.29 41.94
C LEU A 255 -1.31 -0.25 42.02
N SER A 256 -0.85 0.10 43.23
CA SER A 256 0.22 1.09 43.43
C SER A 256 1.56 0.63 42.84
N TRP A 257 1.85 -0.67 42.87
CA TRP A 257 3.07 -1.25 42.28
C TRP A 257 3.05 -1.22 40.76
N VAL A 258 1.87 -1.38 40.13
CA VAL A 258 1.71 -1.17 38.70
C VAL A 258 1.94 0.29 38.32
N GLY A 259 1.41 1.22 39.13
CA GLY A 259 1.66 2.65 38.96
C GLY A 259 3.14 3.01 39.06
N GLY A 260 3.87 2.42 40.03
CA GLY A 260 5.32 2.55 40.16
C GLY A 260 6.09 1.99 38.96
N TYR A 261 5.70 0.81 38.47
CA TYR A 261 6.28 0.20 37.27
C TYR A 261 6.11 1.07 36.02
N ILE A 262 4.89 1.59 35.76
CA ILE A 262 4.62 2.47 34.62
C ILE A 262 5.43 3.77 34.74
N SER A 263 5.51 4.34 35.95
CA SER A 263 6.27 5.58 36.19
C SER A 263 7.77 5.38 35.99
N ALA A 264 8.33 4.25 36.43
CA ALA A 264 9.72 3.90 36.19
C ALA A 264 10.02 3.67 34.70
N ALA A 265 9.14 2.96 33.98
CA ALA A 265 9.28 2.76 32.54
C ALA A 265 9.22 4.08 31.75
N ALA A 266 8.34 5.00 32.15
CA ALA A 266 8.25 6.34 31.58
C ALA A 266 9.52 7.16 31.87
N LEU A 267 10.07 7.08 33.08
CA LEU A 267 11.31 7.76 33.44
C LEU A 267 12.51 7.23 32.65
N ILE A 268 12.63 5.90 32.49
CA ILE A 268 13.68 5.29 31.67
C ILE A 268 13.55 5.76 30.22
N SER A 269 12.33 5.80 29.67
CA SER A 269 12.08 6.29 28.31
C SER A 269 12.47 7.76 28.16
N LEU A 270 12.14 8.60 29.15
CA LEU A 270 12.51 10.00 29.19
C LEU A 270 14.04 10.19 29.25
N LEU A 271 14.73 9.45 30.11
CA LEU A 271 16.19 9.49 30.22
C LEU A 271 16.88 9.00 28.94
N ALA A 272 16.33 7.96 28.29
CA ALA A 272 16.84 7.48 27.01
C ALA A 272 16.68 8.52 25.90
N VAL A 273 15.54 9.21 25.84
CA VAL A 273 15.31 10.32 24.88
C VAL A 273 16.25 11.48 25.15
N LEU A 274 16.47 11.85 26.41
CA LEU A 274 17.41 12.90 26.79
C LEU A 274 18.87 12.50 26.52
N GLY A 275 19.18 11.20 26.48
CA GLY A 275 20.49 10.65 26.17
C GLY A 275 20.77 10.46 24.66
N LEU A 276 19.77 10.60 23.79
CA LEU A 276 19.97 10.54 22.35
C LEU A 276 20.70 11.81 21.87
N GLY A 277 21.96 11.66 21.50
CA GLY A 277 22.75 12.75 20.95
C GLY A 277 22.22 13.23 19.60
N GLU A 278 22.22 14.55 19.40
CA GLU A 278 21.83 15.21 18.15
C GLU A 278 22.71 14.72 17.00
N THR A 279 22.11 14.04 16.02
CA THR A 279 22.83 13.39 14.91
C THR A 279 22.80 14.18 13.62
N ARG A 280 22.28 15.42 13.61
CA ARG A 280 22.17 16.25 12.39
C ARG A 280 23.46 16.49 11.60
N HIS A 281 24.63 16.25 12.21
CA HIS A 281 25.95 16.46 11.59
C HIS A 281 26.70 15.15 11.25
N ARG A 282 26.08 13.98 11.43
CA ARG A 282 26.72 12.71 11.09
C ARG A 282 26.49 12.38 9.61
N ASP A 283 27.55 12.47 8.83
CA ASP A 283 27.53 12.17 7.39
C ASP A 283 27.43 10.66 7.14
N LEU A 284 26.23 10.19 6.82
CA LEU A 284 25.92 8.76 6.58
C LEU A 284 26.45 8.24 5.24
N ALA A 285 27.01 9.11 4.39
CA ALA A 285 27.56 8.74 3.09
C ALA A 285 29.00 8.19 3.17
N ARG A 286 29.70 8.40 4.29
CA ARG A 286 31.04 7.84 4.49
C ARG A 286 30.91 6.43 5.04
N THR A 287 30.54 5.50 4.18
CA THR A 287 30.80 4.08 4.45
C THR A 287 32.29 3.89 4.20
N ASP A 288 33.07 3.71 5.27
CA ASP A 288 34.47 3.36 5.17
C ASP A 288 34.61 2.20 4.19
N ALA A 289 35.43 2.43 3.16
CA ALA A 289 35.68 1.46 2.11
C ALA A 289 36.18 0.17 2.76
N VAL A 290 35.37 -0.88 2.72
CA VAL A 290 35.84 -2.24 2.98
C VAL A 290 36.79 -2.57 1.81
N PRO A 291 38.09 -2.78 2.06
CA PRO A 291 39.00 -3.16 1.00
C PRO A 291 38.64 -4.58 0.55
N LEU A 292 38.20 -4.69 -0.70
CA LEU A 292 38.07 -5.98 -1.37
C LEU A 292 39.49 -6.46 -1.72
N PHE A 293 39.91 -7.55 -1.07
CA PHE A 293 40.86 -8.50 -1.64
C PHE A 293 40.08 -9.50 -2.50
#